data_AF-A0A8S9WZ20-F1
#
_entry.id   AF-A0A8S9WZ20-F1
#
_cell.length_a   1.000
_cell.length_b   1.000
_cell.length_c   1.000
_cell.angle_alpha   90.00
_cell.angle_beta   90.00
_cell.angle_gamma   90.00
#
_symmetry.space_group_name_H-M   'P 1'
#
loop_
_entity.id
_entity.type
_entity.pdbx_description
1 polymer ?
#
loop_
_entity_poly.entity_id
_entity_poly.type
_entity_poly.pdbx_seq_one_letter_code
_entity_poly.pdbx_strand_id
1 'polypeptide(L)'
;KESELLTTSNTIYPSCDVNPRLTVASVDLPPASPVPTMSSLQQKKQELMLRLSKKLSVLRSESVAVSEEISVNEALGVTVTERVEKVARSQEVAKFRLHVKEVGHITSLLLSLSGRLARAENALLTLSTNHQDRKLYEEKRDKLLCQLNEAKQLKSNIDQRSNNVSSMLYNYLTGEEYADYDHFINMKSKLLVDSREIAEKITLGEEQLAALKETLDQVR
;
A
#
# COMPACT_ATOMS: atom_id res chain seq x y z
N LYS A 1 66.98 6.53 39.66
CA LYS A 1 66.97 5.60 38.50
C LYS A 1 66.07 6.24 37.43
N GLU A 2 66.39 7.41 36.89
CA GLU A 2 67.64 7.79 36.19
C GLU A 2 68.06 6.65 35.25
N SER A 3 68.21 6.84 33.95
CA SER A 3 68.81 7.98 33.25
C SER A 3 68.34 7.93 31.78
N GLU A 4 67.84 9.04 31.20
CA GLU A 4 68.59 9.97 30.29
C GLU A 4 69.01 9.30 28.96
N LEU A 5 68.89 9.91 27.78
CA LEU A 5 69.10 11.29 27.34
C LEU A 5 68.08 11.62 26.19
N LEU A 6 67.46 12.81 26.05
CA LEU A 6 68.00 14.17 25.79
C LEU A 6 68.87 14.22 24.49
N THR A 7 68.75 15.12 23.52
CA THR A 7 68.33 16.52 23.53
C THR A 7 67.98 17.00 22.11
N THR A 8 67.19 18.06 22.12
CA THR A 8 66.69 18.97 21.10
C THR A 8 67.70 19.80 20.29
N SER A 9 67.16 20.42 19.23
CA SER A 9 67.41 21.80 18.75
C SER A 9 68.28 21.98 17.51
N ASN A 10 67.68 22.50 16.42
CA ASN A 10 67.78 23.94 16.15
C ASN A 10 66.92 24.40 14.95
N THR A 11 66.30 25.56 15.17
CA THR A 11 65.54 26.38 14.22
C THR A 11 66.51 27.27 13.44
N ILE A 12 66.50 27.24 12.10
CA ILE A 12 67.10 28.27 11.24
C ILE A 12 66.25 28.40 9.95
N TYR A 13 65.55 29.52 9.78
CA TYR A 13 65.23 30.10 8.48
C TYR A 13 66.40 31.02 8.10
N PRO A 14 66.83 31.13 6.82
CA PRO A 14 66.17 32.12 5.95
C PRO A 14 66.16 31.82 4.43
N SER A 15 65.31 32.61 3.78
CA SER A 15 65.47 33.23 2.45
C SER A 15 64.85 32.56 1.23
N CYS A 16 64.03 33.37 0.57
CA CYS A 16 63.44 33.20 -0.75
C CYS A 16 64.52 33.07 -1.84
N ASP A 17 64.31 32.13 -2.75
CA ASP A 17 64.70 32.27 -4.15
C ASP A 17 63.61 31.72 -5.07
N VAL A 18 63.50 32.35 -6.22
CA VAL A 18 62.31 32.44 -7.06
C VAL A 18 62.43 31.49 -8.27
N ASN A 19 61.41 30.64 -8.47
CA ASN A 19 60.89 30.06 -9.74
C ASN A 19 61.77 29.12 -10.62
N PRO A 20 61.18 28.39 -11.61
CA PRO A 20 60.01 27.51 -11.55
C PRO A 20 60.23 26.20 -12.37
N ARG A 21 59.64 25.06 -11.98
CA ARG A 21 59.28 24.01 -12.96
C ARG A 21 58.22 23.05 -12.43
N LEU A 22 56.96 23.49 -12.46
CA LEU A 22 55.81 22.58 -12.39
C LEU A 22 55.74 21.79 -13.72
N THR A 23 56.00 20.49 -13.64
CA THR A 23 55.42 19.53 -14.59
C THR A 23 54.27 18.87 -13.86
N VAL A 24 53.08 19.44 -14.03
CA VAL A 24 51.82 18.80 -13.63
C VAL A 24 51.62 17.64 -14.59
N ALA A 25 51.86 16.42 -14.12
CA ALA A 25 51.37 15.23 -14.78
C ALA A 25 49.85 15.29 -14.72
N SER A 26 49.21 15.49 -15.86
CA SER A 26 47.77 15.39 -16.06
C SER A 26 47.34 13.97 -15.70
N VAL A 27 46.81 13.78 -14.48
CA VAL A 27 46.03 12.60 -14.16
C VAL A 27 44.65 12.83 -14.75
N ASP A 28 44.37 12.16 -15.87
CA ASP A 28 43.06 12.14 -16.51
C ASP A 28 42.01 11.65 -15.49
N LEU A 29 41.23 12.61 -14.99
CA LEU A 29 40.00 12.32 -14.27
C LEU A 29 39.02 11.72 -15.30
N PRO A 30 38.40 10.56 -15.04
CA PRO A 30 37.43 9.98 -15.98
C PRO A 30 36.29 10.98 -16.23
N PRO A 31 35.78 11.07 -17.48
CA PRO A 31 34.78 12.06 -17.84
C PRO A 31 33.54 11.87 -16.98
N ALA A 32 33.09 12.98 -16.37
CA ALA A 32 31.82 13.06 -15.68
C ALA A 32 30.73 12.45 -16.59
N SER A 33 29.96 11.53 -16.03
CA SER A 33 28.80 10.90 -16.68
C SER A 33 27.94 11.96 -17.38
N PRO A 34 27.46 11.70 -18.61
CA PRO A 34 26.79 12.71 -19.43
C PRO A 34 25.52 13.19 -18.73
N VAL A 35 25.44 14.50 -18.50
CA VAL A 35 24.22 15.18 -18.05
C VAL A 35 23.13 14.89 -19.09
N PRO A 36 21.97 14.32 -18.73
CA PRO A 36 20.94 13.97 -19.70
C PRO A 36 20.47 15.23 -20.43
N THR A 37 20.60 15.23 -21.75
CA THR A 37 20.06 16.29 -22.62
C THR A 37 18.54 16.36 -22.46
N MET A 38 17.95 17.56 -22.55
CA MET A 38 16.50 17.79 -22.39
C MET A 38 15.64 16.86 -23.27
N SER A 39 16.13 16.52 -24.48
CA SER A 39 15.49 15.55 -25.37
C SER A 39 15.46 14.13 -24.81
N SER A 40 16.53 13.69 -24.15
CA SER A 40 16.60 12.37 -23.51
C SER A 40 15.66 12.24 -22.30
N LEU A 41 15.45 13.34 -21.57
CA LEU A 41 14.51 13.40 -20.44
C LEU A 41 13.06 13.31 -20.94
N GLN A 42 12.72 14.06 -21.99
CA GLN A 42 11.39 14.03 -22.62
C GLN A 42 11.08 12.62 -23.18
N GLN A 43 12.05 11.96 -23.82
CA GLN A 43 11.91 10.59 -24.30
C GLN A 43 11.63 9.60 -23.16
N LYS A 44 12.41 9.64 -22.08
CA LYS A 44 12.19 8.78 -20.90
C LYS A 44 10.83 9.00 -20.26
N LYS A 45 10.35 10.25 -20.25
CA LYS A 45 9.04 10.59 -19.72
C LYS A 45 7.89 10.06 -20.57
N GLN A 46 8.00 10.19 -21.90
CA GLN A 46 7.02 9.63 -22.82
C GLN A 46 6.97 8.10 -22.71
N GLU A 47 8.13 7.46 -22.59
CA GLU A 47 8.22 6.01 -22.35
C GLU A 47 7.55 5.59 -21.03
N LEU A 48 7.80 6.34 -19.95
CA LEU A 48 7.16 6.09 -18.65
C LEU A 48 5.64 6.20 -18.75
N MET A 49 5.13 7.23 -19.42
CA MET A 49 3.69 7.41 -19.64
C MET A 49 3.07 6.27 -20.45
N LEU A 50 3.75 5.79 -21.49
CA LEU A 50 3.30 4.62 -22.26
C LEU A 50 3.24 3.36 -21.39
N ARG A 51 4.28 3.10 -20.60
CA ARG A 51 4.31 1.94 -19.67
C ARG A 51 3.20 2.02 -18.63
N LEU A 52 2.99 3.20 -18.05
CA LEU A 52 1.93 3.44 -17.06
C LEU A 52 0.53 3.28 -17.68
N SER A 53 0.32 3.79 -18.90
CA SER A 53 -0.94 3.63 -19.63
C SER A 53 -1.25 2.16 -19.91
N LYS A 54 -0.24 1.38 -20.32
CA LYS A 54 -0.38 -0.06 -20.51
C LYS A 54 -0.73 -0.77 -19.21
N LYS A 55 -0.06 -0.42 -18.11
CA LYS A 55 -0.34 -0.97 -16.77
C LYS A 55 -1.78 -0.67 -16.32
N LEU A 56 -2.25 0.56 -16.52
CA LEU A 56 -3.63 0.95 -16.22
C LEU A 56 -4.64 0.16 -17.05
N SER A 57 -4.35 -0.12 -18.32
CA SER A 57 -5.21 -0.97 -19.14
C SER A 57 -5.35 -2.38 -18.55
N VAL A 58 -4.24 -2.97 -18.08
CA VAL A 58 -4.27 -4.30 -17.43
C VAL A 58 -5.07 -4.27 -16.13
N LEU A 59 -4.83 -3.26 -15.28
CA LEU A 59 -5.56 -3.11 -14.01
C LEU A 59 -7.06 -2.93 -14.22
N ARG A 60 -7.47 -2.22 -15.29
CA ARG A 60 -8.90 -2.07 -15.63
C ARG A 60 -9.52 -3.39 -16.07
N SER A 61 -8.80 -4.19 -16.85
CA SER A 61 -9.25 -5.55 -17.20
C SER A 61 -9.36 -6.45 -15.96
N GLU A 62 -8.41 -6.37 -15.05
CA GLU A 62 -8.43 -7.09 -13.77
C GLU A 62 -9.61 -6.65 -12.88
N SER A 63 -9.91 -5.35 -12.84
CA SER A 63 -11.08 -4.80 -12.13
C SER A 63 -12.39 -5.36 -12.65
N VAL A 64 -12.53 -5.49 -13.98
CA VAL A 64 -13.71 -6.11 -14.59
C VAL A 64 -13.81 -7.59 -14.21
N ALA A 65 -12.71 -8.35 -14.30
CA ALA A 65 -12.69 -9.76 -13.92
C ALA A 65 -13.09 -9.97 -12.45
N VAL A 66 -12.55 -9.17 -11.53
CA VAL A 66 -12.95 -9.22 -10.10
C VAL A 66 -14.41 -8.84 -9.91
N SER A 67 -14.94 -7.87 -10.68
CA SER A 67 -16.37 -7.53 -10.63
C SER A 67 -17.27 -8.68 -11.11
N GLU A 68 -16.84 -9.44 -12.12
CA GLU A 68 -17.55 -10.63 -12.58
C GLU A 68 -17.50 -11.73 -11.52
N GLU A 69 -16.35 -11.97 -10.90
CA GLU A 69 -16.22 -12.91 -9.78
C GLU A 69 -17.11 -12.54 -8.59
N ILE A 70 -17.23 -11.24 -8.27
CA ILE A 70 -18.16 -10.75 -7.24
C ILE A 70 -19.60 -11.13 -7.61
N SER A 71 -20.01 -10.90 -8.85
CA SER A 71 -21.37 -11.21 -9.30
C SER A 71 -21.66 -12.72 -9.24
N VAL A 72 -20.71 -13.56 -9.66
CA VAL A 72 -20.81 -15.02 -9.56
C VAL A 72 -20.93 -15.45 -8.09
N ASN A 73 -20.10 -14.88 -7.22
CA ASN A 73 -20.14 -15.19 -5.79
C ASN A 73 -21.43 -14.70 -5.11
N GLU A 74 -22.00 -13.59 -5.55
CA GLU A 74 -23.32 -13.13 -5.08
C GLU A 74 -24.43 -14.08 -5.50
N ALA A 75 -24.40 -14.60 -6.74
CA ALA A 75 -25.35 -15.59 -7.21
C ALA A 75 -25.25 -16.90 -6.39
N LEU A 76 -24.03 -17.38 -6.14
CA LEU A 76 -23.79 -18.51 -5.23
C LEU A 76 -24.35 -18.25 -3.83
N GLY A 77 -24.13 -17.03 -3.31
CA GLY A 77 -24.67 -16.61 -2.02
C GLY A 77 -26.20 -16.65 -1.96
N VAL A 78 -26.89 -16.31 -3.05
CA VAL A 78 -28.36 -16.45 -3.15
C VAL A 78 -28.76 -17.92 -3.09
N THR A 79 -28.13 -18.79 -3.88
CA THR A 79 -28.42 -20.23 -3.89
C THR A 79 -28.19 -20.88 -2.52
N VAL A 80 -27.06 -20.58 -1.86
CA VAL A 80 -26.76 -21.05 -0.50
C VAL A 80 -27.81 -20.54 0.48
N THR A 81 -28.20 -19.27 0.39
CA THR A 81 -29.23 -18.68 1.26
C THR A 81 -30.57 -19.39 1.10
N GLU A 82 -31.04 -19.59 -0.13
CA GLU A 82 -32.30 -20.30 -0.40
C GLU A 82 -32.26 -21.74 0.14
N ARG A 83 -31.11 -22.40 0.04
CA ARG A 83 -30.94 -23.75 0.58
C ARG A 83 -31.06 -23.75 2.10
N VAL A 84 -30.34 -22.86 2.78
CA VAL A 84 -30.39 -22.72 4.25
C VAL A 84 -31.82 -22.42 4.72
N GLU A 85 -32.57 -21.60 3.99
CA GLU A 85 -33.98 -21.30 4.32
C GLU A 85 -34.92 -22.49 4.23
N LYS A 86 -34.63 -23.45 3.36
CA LYS A 86 -35.45 -24.67 3.21
C LYS A 86 -35.18 -25.71 4.30
N VAL A 87 -33.99 -25.70 4.91
CA VAL A 87 -33.54 -26.78 5.82
C VAL A 87 -33.39 -26.36 7.28
N ALA A 88 -33.07 -25.08 7.55
CA ALA A 88 -32.78 -24.58 8.88
C ALA A 88 -34.00 -23.90 9.53
N ARG A 89 -33.96 -23.73 10.86
CA ARG A 89 -35.02 -23.03 11.59
C ARG A 89 -34.96 -21.53 11.32
N SER A 90 -36.10 -20.83 11.42
CA SER A 90 -36.18 -19.37 11.16
C SER A 90 -35.18 -18.54 11.98
N GLN A 91 -34.91 -18.94 13.23
CA GLN A 91 -33.92 -18.26 14.09
C GLN A 91 -32.47 -18.48 13.61
N GLU A 92 -32.17 -19.63 13.04
CA GLU A 92 -30.86 -20.00 12.51
C GLU A 92 -30.59 -19.31 11.18
N VAL A 93 -31.60 -19.26 10.31
CA VAL A 93 -31.59 -18.44 9.08
C VAL A 93 -31.27 -16.99 9.40
N ALA A 94 -31.90 -16.41 10.42
CA ALA A 94 -31.63 -15.04 10.83
C ALA A 94 -30.17 -14.83 11.26
N LYS A 95 -29.60 -15.79 12.02
CA LYS A 95 -28.18 -15.76 12.42
C LYS A 95 -27.24 -15.85 11.20
N PHE A 96 -27.53 -16.74 10.25
CA PHE A 96 -26.77 -16.88 9.02
C PHE A 96 -26.81 -15.58 8.19
N ARG A 97 -28.00 -15.02 7.94
CA ARG A 97 -28.16 -13.77 7.18
C ARG A 97 -27.44 -12.59 7.84
N LEU A 98 -27.46 -12.52 9.17
CA LEU A 98 -26.71 -11.52 9.93
C LEU A 98 -25.19 -11.71 9.72
N HIS A 99 -24.69 -12.93 9.89
CA HIS A 99 -23.29 -13.26 9.70
C HIS A 99 -22.77 -12.87 8.30
N VAL A 100 -23.50 -13.22 7.23
CA VAL A 100 -23.14 -12.87 5.84
C VAL A 100 -22.98 -11.36 5.66
N LYS A 101 -23.88 -10.57 6.23
CA LYS A 101 -23.83 -9.10 6.18
C LYS A 101 -22.61 -8.56 6.95
N GLU A 102 -22.38 -9.10 8.14
CA GLU A 102 -21.30 -8.65 9.01
C GLU A 102 -19.92 -8.92 8.41
N VAL A 103 -19.72 -10.06 7.73
CA VAL A 103 -18.48 -10.36 6.99
C VAL A 103 -18.17 -9.26 5.97
N GLY A 104 -19.18 -8.83 5.20
CA GLY A 104 -19.01 -7.72 4.25
C GLY A 104 -18.74 -6.38 4.96
N HIS A 105 -19.54 -6.04 5.96
CA HIS A 105 -19.42 -4.77 6.67
C HIS A 105 -18.08 -4.61 7.40
N ILE A 106 -17.61 -5.64 8.10
CA ILE A 106 -16.35 -5.58 8.84
C ILE A 106 -15.15 -5.45 7.91
N THR A 107 -15.17 -6.17 6.77
CA THR A 107 -14.12 -6.08 5.76
C THR A 107 -14.04 -4.65 5.21
N SER A 108 -15.18 -4.07 4.81
CA SER A 108 -15.26 -2.69 4.34
C SER A 108 -14.82 -1.66 5.39
N LEU A 109 -15.17 -1.87 6.66
CA LEU A 109 -14.76 -0.99 7.76
C LEU A 109 -13.24 -1.03 7.96
N LEU A 110 -12.65 -2.23 8.00
CA LEU A 110 -11.21 -2.41 8.16
C LEU A 110 -10.42 -1.77 7.00
N LEU A 111 -10.87 -1.98 5.76
CA LEU A 111 -10.27 -1.35 4.58
C LEU A 111 -10.36 0.19 4.63
N SER A 112 -11.53 0.73 5.02
CA SER A 112 -11.74 2.17 5.15
C SER A 112 -10.85 2.80 6.23
N LEU A 113 -10.77 2.19 7.42
CA LEU A 113 -9.93 2.67 8.51
C LEU A 113 -8.44 2.58 8.15
N SER A 114 -8.00 1.46 7.59
CA SER A 114 -6.61 1.27 7.17
C SER A 114 -6.19 2.28 6.10
N GLY A 115 -7.03 2.51 5.08
CA GLY A 115 -6.75 3.53 4.06
C GLY A 115 -6.75 4.96 4.61
N ARG A 116 -7.64 5.28 5.55
CA ARG A 116 -7.64 6.60 6.23
C ARG A 116 -6.40 6.79 7.10
N LEU A 117 -5.97 5.75 7.82
CA LEU A 117 -4.77 5.77 8.66
C LEU A 117 -3.52 5.96 7.79
N ALA A 118 -3.36 5.17 6.73
CA ALA A 118 -2.24 5.30 5.80
C ALA A 118 -2.12 6.72 5.21
N ARG A 119 -3.24 7.35 4.84
CA ARG A 119 -3.22 8.75 4.38
C ARG A 119 -2.82 9.75 5.47
N ALA A 120 -3.24 9.53 6.71
CA ALA A 120 -2.84 10.39 7.83
C ALA A 120 -1.33 10.24 8.14
N GLU A 121 -0.81 9.02 8.07
CA GLU A 121 0.62 8.72 8.25
C GLU A 121 1.45 9.31 7.11
N ASN A 122 1.03 9.16 5.86
CA ASN A 122 1.69 9.77 4.71
C ASN A 122 1.72 11.30 4.82
N ALA A 123 0.61 11.93 5.25
CA ALA A 123 0.59 13.37 5.49
C ALA A 123 1.62 13.80 6.55
N LEU A 124 1.73 13.06 7.67
CA LEU A 124 2.71 13.31 8.72
C LEU A 124 4.17 13.15 8.26
N LEU A 125 4.43 12.21 7.34
CA LEU A 125 5.75 12.02 6.75
C LEU A 125 6.17 13.18 5.85
N THR A 126 5.22 13.77 5.12
CA THR A 126 5.49 14.93 4.25
C THR A 126 5.61 16.25 5.00
N LEU A 127 5.16 16.29 6.27
CA LEU A 127 5.07 17.50 7.05
C LEU A 127 6.37 17.78 7.82
N SER A 128 6.84 19.03 7.80
CA SER A 128 7.97 19.47 8.62
C SER A 128 7.71 19.24 10.12
N THR A 129 8.76 18.94 10.89
CA THR A 129 8.67 18.68 12.34
C THR A 129 8.08 19.85 13.12
N ASN A 130 8.25 21.07 12.63
CA ASN A 130 7.80 22.30 13.29
C ASN A 130 6.49 22.85 12.69
N HIS A 131 5.82 22.08 11.85
CA HIS A 131 4.57 22.51 11.23
C HIS A 131 3.45 22.62 12.28
N GLN A 132 2.71 23.73 12.25
CA GLN A 132 1.69 24.04 13.25
C GLN A 132 0.60 22.95 13.33
N ASP A 133 0.18 22.41 12.17
CA ASP A 133 -0.84 21.36 12.10
C ASP A 133 -0.34 19.95 12.47
N ARG A 134 0.95 19.76 12.75
CA ARG A 134 1.51 18.41 12.99
C ARG A 134 0.80 17.69 14.13
N LYS A 135 0.57 18.38 15.25
CA LYS A 135 -0.14 17.82 16.41
C LYS A 135 -1.55 17.35 16.05
N LEU A 136 -2.27 18.11 15.22
CA LEU A 136 -3.62 17.75 14.78
C LEU A 136 -3.63 16.47 13.94
N TYR A 137 -2.64 16.29 13.07
CA TYR A 137 -2.49 15.06 12.30
C TYR A 137 -2.05 13.87 13.17
N GLU A 138 -1.23 14.08 14.20
CA GLU A 138 -0.85 13.06 15.19
C GLU A 138 -2.09 12.59 15.97
N GLU A 139 -2.89 13.51 16.52
CA GLU A 139 -4.14 13.18 17.20
C GLU A 139 -5.12 12.42 16.28
N LYS A 140 -5.21 12.81 15.01
CA LYS A 140 -6.04 12.12 14.02
C LYS A 140 -5.55 10.70 13.76
N ARG A 141 -4.24 10.50 13.61
CA ARG A 141 -3.62 9.17 13.46
C ARG A 141 -3.94 8.30 14.68
N ASP A 142 -3.75 8.83 15.89
CA ASP A 142 -3.94 8.06 17.13
C ASP A 142 -5.41 7.65 17.32
N LYS A 143 -6.35 8.55 17.00
CA LYS A 143 -7.80 8.22 16.95
C LYS A 143 -8.11 7.12 15.93
N LEU A 144 -7.55 7.21 14.72
CA LEU A 144 -7.74 6.19 13.67
C LEU A 144 -7.14 4.84 14.08
N LEU A 145 -6.01 4.84 14.77
CA LEU A 145 -5.38 3.63 15.29
C LEU A 145 -6.25 2.98 16.37
N CYS A 146 -6.82 3.77 17.28
CA CYS A 146 -7.78 3.29 18.28
C CYS A 146 -9.00 2.64 17.61
N GLN A 147 -9.62 3.33 16.65
CA GLN A 147 -10.75 2.81 15.88
C GLN A 147 -10.42 1.51 15.13
N LEU A 148 -9.22 1.42 14.57
CA LEU A 148 -8.77 0.21 13.87
C LEU A 148 -8.61 -0.96 14.83
N ASN A 149 -8.11 -0.73 16.04
CA ASN A 149 -8.00 -1.76 17.07
C ASN A 149 -9.38 -2.23 17.54
N GLU A 150 -10.33 -1.32 17.75
CA GLU A 150 -11.73 -1.67 18.05
C GLU A 150 -12.36 -2.49 16.91
N ALA A 151 -12.15 -2.10 15.66
CA ALA A 151 -12.62 -2.86 14.50
C ALA A 151 -12.00 -4.27 14.42
N LYS A 152 -10.72 -4.44 14.79
CA LYS A 152 -10.08 -5.76 14.88
C LYS A 152 -10.70 -6.65 15.96
N GLN A 153 -11.08 -6.07 17.11
CA GLN A 153 -11.81 -6.82 18.14
C GLN A 153 -13.20 -7.22 17.64
N LEU A 154 -13.91 -6.32 16.96
CA LEU A 154 -15.20 -6.62 16.32
C LEU A 154 -15.07 -7.77 15.29
N LYS A 155 -13.99 -7.78 14.49
CA LYS A 155 -13.68 -8.87 13.57
C LYS A 155 -13.51 -10.20 14.29
N SER A 156 -12.79 -10.25 15.40
CA SER A 156 -12.63 -11.49 16.20
C SER A 156 -13.97 -12.03 16.70
N ASN A 157 -14.89 -11.15 17.13
CA ASN A 157 -16.23 -11.56 17.55
C ASN A 157 -17.07 -12.09 16.37
N ILE A 158 -16.94 -11.46 15.19
CA ILE A 158 -17.58 -11.93 13.95
C ILE A 158 -17.03 -13.28 13.53
N ASP A 159 -15.72 -13.52 13.67
CA ASP A 159 -15.08 -14.79 13.34
C ASP A 159 -15.53 -15.92 14.25
N GLN A 160 -15.67 -15.65 15.55
CA GLN A 160 -16.27 -16.61 16.47
C GLN A 160 -17.72 -16.94 16.08
N ARG A 161 -18.51 -15.92 15.70
CA ARG A 161 -19.88 -16.14 15.21
C ARG A 161 -19.90 -16.88 13.87
N SER A 162 -18.92 -16.65 12.99
CA SER A 162 -18.73 -17.38 11.74
C SER A 162 -18.55 -18.86 12.01
N ASN A 163 -17.68 -19.22 12.95
CA ASN A 163 -17.44 -20.62 13.35
C ASN A 163 -18.70 -21.28 13.92
N ASN A 164 -19.49 -20.54 14.70
CA ASN A 164 -20.75 -21.03 15.25
C ASN A 164 -21.79 -21.28 14.14
N VAL A 165 -21.88 -20.39 13.15
CA VAL A 165 -22.79 -20.57 12.00
C VAL A 165 -22.32 -21.72 11.12
N SER A 166 -21.03 -21.81 10.82
CA SER A 166 -20.42 -22.93 10.09
C SER A 166 -20.72 -24.27 10.76
N SER A 167 -20.48 -24.39 12.07
CA SER A 167 -20.75 -25.61 12.84
C SER A 167 -22.25 -25.97 12.87
N MET A 168 -23.11 -24.96 12.93
CA MET A 168 -24.57 -25.15 12.85
C MET A 168 -24.98 -25.70 11.48
N LEU A 169 -24.51 -25.07 10.40
CA LEU A 169 -24.86 -25.45 9.02
C LEU A 169 -24.34 -26.83 8.63
N TYR A 170 -23.24 -27.29 9.23
CA TYR A 170 -22.71 -28.64 9.01
C TYR A 170 -23.72 -29.75 9.36
N ASN A 171 -24.68 -29.49 10.25
CA ASN A 171 -25.72 -30.46 10.61
C ASN A 171 -26.91 -30.47 9.63
N TYR A 172 -27.03 -29.46 8.77
CA TYR A 172 -28.17 -29.28 7.86
C TYR A 172 -27.80 -29.51 6.39
N LEU A 173 -26.56 -29.20 6.01
CA LEU A 173 -26.09 -29.25 4.62
C LEU A 173 -25.33 -30.56 4.33
N THR A 174 -25.41 -30.98 3.07
CA THR A 174 -24.51 -32.02 2.55
C THR A 174 -23.09 -31.49 2.41
N GLY A 175 -22.11 -32.37 2.20
CA GLY A 175 -20.70 -31.96 2.06
C GLY A 175 -20.46 -31.00 0.88
N GLU A 176 -21.17 -31.20 -0.24
CA GLU A 176 -21.10 -30.33 -1.42
C GLU A 176 -21.70 -28.94 -1.13
N GLU A 177 -22.92 -28.90 -0.59
CA GLU A 177 -23.59 -27.64 -0.23
C GLU A 177 -22.84 -26.86 0.85
N TYR A 178 -22.20 -27.56 1.79
CA TYR A 178 -21.34 -26.93 2.79
C TYR A 178 -20.06 -26.35 2.17
N ALA A 179 -19.46 -27.05 1.20
CA ALA A 179 -18.31 -26.53 0.47
C ALA A 179 -18.65 -25.25 -0.32
N ASP A 180 -19.83 -25.20 -0.93
CA ASP A 180 -20.36 -24.00 -1.59
C ASP A 180 -20.54 -22.83 -0.60
N TYR A 181 -21.10 -23.10 0.58
CA TYR A 181 -21.20 -22.11 1.66
C TYR A 181 -19.82 -21.59 2.10
N ASP A 182 -18.87 -22.48 2.36
CA ASP A 182 -17.53 -22.11 2.81
C ASP A 182 -16.80 -21.30 1.73
N HIS A 183 -16.89 -21.73 0.46
CA HIS A 183 -16.36 -20.98 -0.68
C HIS A 183 -16.97 -19.58 -0.75
N PHE A 184 -18.30 -19.48 -0.66
CA PHE A 184 -19.02 -18.20 -0.71
C PHE A 184 -18.53 -17.21 0.35
N ILE A 185 -18.42 -17.64 1.61
CA ILE A 185 -18.01 -16.77 2.73
C ILE A 185 -16.55 -16.34 2.58
N ASN A 186 -15.66 -17.28 2.26
CA ASN A 186 -14.23 -17.00 2.10
C ASN A 186 -14.00 -16.03 0.94
N MET A 187 -14.66 -16.28 -0.20
CA MET A 187 -14.52 -15.47 -1.39
C MET A 187 -15.12 -14.07 -1.22
N LYS A 188 -16.21 -13.93 -0.45
CA LYS A 188 -16.85 -12.62 -0.19
C LYS A 188 -15.88 -11.59 0.39
N SER A 189 -15.09 -11.99 1.39
CA SER A 189 -14.12 -11.07 2.02
C SER A 189 -12.91 -10.82 1.10
N LYS A 190 -12.42 -11.86 0.44
CA LYS A 190 -11.27 -11.78 -0.47
C LYS A 190 -11.53 -10.83 -1.64
N LEU A 191 -12.65 -11.01 -2.35
CA LEU A 191 -13.00 -10.18 -3.50
C LEU A 191 -13.22 -8.70 -3.13
N LEU A 192 -13.71 -8.41 -1.92
CA LEU A 192 -13.82 -7.03 -1.43
C LEU A 192 -12.45 -6.37 -1.24
N VAL A 193 -11.47 -7.12 -0.74
CA VAL A 193 -10.09 -6.65 -0.60
C VAL A 193 -9.46 -6.43 -1.98
N ASP A 194 -9.56 -7.42 -2.86
CA ASP A 194 -8.97 -7.39 -4.20
C ASP A 194 -9.55 -6.23 -5.03
N SER A 195 -10.88 -6.08 -5.03
CA SER A 195 -11.58 -4.98 -5.69
C SER A 195 -11.10 -3.62 -5.19
N ARG A 196 -10.92 -3.47 -3.88
CA ARG A 196 -10.45 -2.22 -3.27
C ARG A 196 -8.99 -1.93 -3.64
N GLU A 197 -8.12 -2.94 -3.60
CA GLU A 197 -6.72 -2.80 -3.95
C GLU A 197 -6.52 -2.40 -5.41
N ILE A 198 -7.25 -3.04 -6.34
CA ILE A 198 -7.21 -2.70 -7.76
C ILE A 198 -7.71 -1.28 -7.99
N ALA A 199 -8.82 -0.88 -7.35
CA ALA A 199 -9.34 0.48 -7.44
C ALA A 199 -8.31 1.52 -6.96
N GLU A 200 -7.64 1.29 -5.83
CA GLU A 200 -6.59 2.18 -5.32
C GLU A 200 -5.38 2.26 -6.26
N LYS A 201 -4.96 1.14 -6.86
CA LYS A 201 -3.89 1.12 -7.87
C LYS A 201 -4.26 1.89 -9.14
N ILE A 202 -5.51 1.79 -9.60
CA ILE A 202 -6.00 2.53 -10.76
C ILE A 202 -5.98 4.02 -10.47
N THR A 203 -6.60 4.47 -9.37
CA THR A 203 -6.64 5.88 -8.99
C THR A 203 -5.24 6.47 -8.88
N LEU A 204 -4.32 5.79 -8.18
CA LEU A 204 -2.94 6.25 -8.06
C LEU A 204 -2.24 6.33 -9.43
N GLY A 205 -2.44 5.34 -10.30
CA GLY A 205 -1.85 5.36 -11.64
C GLY A 205 -2.40 6.48 -12.51
N GLU A 206 -3.69 6.83 -12.36
CA GLU A 206 -4.33 7.94 -13.05
C GLU A 206 -3.81 9.30 -12.56
N GLU A 207 -3.66 9.47 -11.25
CA GLU A 207 -3.03 10.66 -10.65
C GLU A 207 -1.59 10.85 -11.13
N GLN A 208 -0.79 9.77 -11.14
CA GLN A 208 0.59 9.80 -11.64
C GLN A 208 0.65 10.16 -13.12
N LEU A 209 -0.26 9.61 -13.93
CA LEU A 209 -0.30 9.89 -15.36
C LEU A 209 -0.73 11.33 -15.65
N ALA A 210 -1.67 11.88 -14.88
CA ALA A 210 -2.09 13.27 -14.95
C ALA A 210 -0.93 14.22 -14.59
N ALA A 211 -0.23 13.97 -13.47
CA ALA A 211 0.92 14.77 -13.07
C ALA A 211 2.05 14.75 -14.12
N LEU A 212 2.33 13.58 -14.72
CA LEU A 212 3.31 13.48 -15.80
C LEU A 212 2.91 14.29 -17.04
N LYS A 213 1.62 14.29 -17.44
CA LYS A 213 1.14 15.11 -18.56
C LYS A 213 1.32 16.60 -18.29
N GLU A 214 0.94 17.06 -17.11
CA GLU A 214 1.04 18.46 -16.73
C GLU A 214 2.48 18.98 -16.83
N THR A 215 3.46 18.22 -16.32
CA THR A 215 4.86 18.63 -16.41
C THR A 215 5.42 18.51 -17.84
N LEU A 216 4.71 17.91 -18.82
CA LEU A 216 5.13 17.90 -20.23
C LEU A 216 4.64 19.17 -20.91
N ASP A 217 3.41 19.57 -20.60
CA ASP A 217 2.79 20.78 -21.13
C ASP A 217 3.48 22.05 -20.60
N GLN A 218 4.00 22.02 -19.36
CA GLN A 218 4.80 23.12 -18.78
C GLN A 218 6.19 23.31 -19.42
N VAL A 219 6.67 22.35 -20.23
CA VAL A 219 8.01 22.41 -20.89
C VAL A 219 7.89 22.89 -22.34
N ARG A 220 6.67 23.20 -22.81
CA ARG A 220 6.37 23.63 -24.18
C ARG A 220 6.12 25.13 -24.26
#